data_AF-A0A132SEY1-F1
#
_entry.id   AF-A0A132SEY1-F1
#
_cell.length_a   1.000
_cell.length_b   1.000
_cell.length_c   1.000
_cell.angle_alpha   90.00
_cell.angle_beta   90.00
_cell.angle_gamma   90.00
#
_symmetry.space_group_name_H-M   'P 1'
#
loop_
_entity.id
_entity.type
_entity.pdbx_description
1 polymer ?
#
loop_
_entity_poly.entity_id
_entity_poly.type
_entity_poly.pdbx_seq_one_letter_code
_entity_poly.pdbx_strand_id
1 'polypeptide(L)'
;MTGPPWVARELGLSWDTVNAIAMDAIQMIVAPTPPVWTGYASSVSMNTAGHTPAAAGKTATSPSSSTSPPVRDGTGGARLLDLVPGRSAAALTTWLAEQRAAFRDQVEVVAMDGFAGYKTAAADQLPEATPVMDPFHVVALAGVKLDLCRQCIQQQTCGHRGRTGDPLYGVRRILRTRLPLLNARRKAKLGAVSPMTTTSPSNCAGASTNA
;
A
#
# COMPACT_ATOMS: atom_id res chain seq x y z
N MET A 1 -11.86 -1.21 -10.08
CA MET A 1 -11.68 0.14 -10.66
C MET A 1 -10.26 0.58 -10.33
N THR A 2 -9.36 0.18 -11.21
CA THR A 2 -7.93 0.48 -11.32
C THR A 2 -7.74 1.82 -12.08
N GLY A 3 -6.53 2.40 -12.07
CA GLY A 3 -6.20 3.78 -12.49
C GLY A 3 -6.73 4.26 -13.85
N PRO A 4 -6.64 5.58 -14.14
CA PRO A 4 -7.59 6.28 -15.00
C PRO A 4 -7.44 5.87 -16.48
N PRO A 5 -8.35 5.04 -17.05
CA PRO A 5 -8.26 4.61 -18.45
C PRO A 5 -8.65 5.74 -19.44
N TRP A 6 -8.96 6.93 -18.94
CA TRP A 6 -9.34 8.07 -19.76
C TRP A 6 -8.16 8.63 -20.56
N VAL A 7 -6.94 8.63 -20.02
CA VAL A 7 -5.74 9.17 -20.71
C VAL A 7 -5.45 8.37 -21.98
N ALA A 8 -5.43 7.04 -21.88
CA ALA A 8 -5.20 6.17 -23.03
C ALA A 8 -6.31 6.30 -24.09
N ARG A 9 -7.55 6.47 -23.63
CA ARG A 9 -8.70 6.69 -24.52
C ARG A 9 -8.64 8.04 -25.24
N GLU A 10 -8.20 9.11 -24.56
CA GLU A 10 -8.01 10.43 -25.18
C GLU A 10 -6.86 10.45 -26.18
N LEU A 11 -5.80 9.69 -25.91
CA LEU A 11 -4.63 9.60 -26.80
C LEU A 11 -4.82 8.58 -27.94
N GLY A 12 -5.90 7.79 -27.94
CA GLY A 12 -6.13 6.74 -28.93
C GLY A 12 -5.12 5.59 -28.87
N LEU A 13 -4.46 5.40 -27.72
CA LEU A 13 -3.41 4.41 -27.51
C LEU A 13 -3.86 3.30 -26.56
N SER A 14 -3.15 2.17 -26.60
CA SER A 14 -3.32 1.12 -25.60
C SER A 14 -2.83 1.60 -24.23
N TRP A 15 -3.44 1.12 -23.15
CA TRP A 15 -2.96 1.42 -21.79
C TRP A 15 -1.53 0.92 -21.56
N ASP A 16 -1.15 -0.22 -22.16
CA ASP A 16 0.22 -0.75 -22.03
C ASP A 16 1.25 0.22 -22.63
N THR A 17 0.94 0.83 -23.78
CA THR A 17 1.78 1.87 -24.41
C THR A 17 1.87 3.12 -23.54
N VAL A 18 0.74 3.62 -23.03
CA VAL A 18 0.72 4.81 -22.15
C VAL A 18 1.48 4.54 -20.86
N ASN A 19 1.32 3.35 -20.29
CA ASN A 19 2.04 2.94 -19.08
C ASN A 19 3.54 2.82 -19.35
N ALA A 20 3.98 2.23 -20.46
CA ALA A 20 5.40 2.17 -20.83
C ALA A 20 6.01 3.57 -20.97
N ILE A 21 5.35 4.48 -21.71
CA ILE A 21 5.81 5.87 -21.87
C ILE A 21 5.88 6.59 -20.52
N ALA A 22 4.88 6.39 -19.65
CA ALA A 22 4.88 6.99 -18.32
C ALA A 22 6.03 6.45 -17.45
N MET A 23 6.33 5.15 -17.53
CA MET A 23 7.45 4.53 -16.81
C MET A 23 8.80 5.07 -17.32
N ASP A 24 8.97 5.17 -18.64
CA ASP A 24 10.17 5.75 -19.26
C ASP A 24 10.35 7.22 -18.85
N ALA A 25 9.27 8.01 -18.87
CA ALA A 25 9.28 9.40 -18.43
C ALA A 25 9.64 9.53 -16.93
N ILE A 26 9.12 8.65 -16.08
CA ILE A 26 9.47 8.61 -14.65
C ILE A 26 10.95 8.26 -14.48
N GLN A 27 11.47 7.26 -15.20
CA GLN A 27 12.90 6.91 -15.16
C GLN A 27 13.77 8.09 -15.61
N MET A 28 13.37 8.82 -16.66
CA MET A 28 14.07 10.02 -17.13
C MET A 28 14.03 11.18 -16.12
N ILE A 29 13.03 11.27 -15.27
CA ILE A 29 12.95 12.28 -14.20
C ILE A 29 13.80 11.85 -12.99
N VAL A 30 13.82 10.55 -12.68
CA VAL A 30 14.53 10.01 -11.51
C VAL A 30 16.04 9.88 -11.77
N ALA A 31 16.45 9.38 -12.94
CA ALA A 31 17.85 9.07 -13.30
C ALA A 31 18.84 10.25 -13.25
N PRO A 32 18.54 11.49 -13.69
CA PRO A 32 19.51 12.59 -13.69
C PRO A 32 19.75 13.19 -12.29
N THR A 33 18.98 12.77 -11.29
CA THR A 33 19.14 13.23 -9.91
C THR A 33 19.87 12.13 -9.16
N PRO A 34 21.22 12.14 -9.07
CA PRO A 34 21.89 11.26 -8.11
C PRO A 34 21.21 11.52 -6.77
N PRO A 35 20.84 10.49 -5.98
CA PRO A 35 20.21 10.73 -4.71
C PRO A 35 21.23 11.51 -3.87
N VAL A 36 21.08 12.83 -3.82
CA VAL A 36 21.93 13.71 -3.02
C VAL A 36 21.47 13.47 -1.59
N TRP A 37 22.11 12.49 -0.97
CA TRP A 37 22.02 12.23 0.46
C TRP A 37 22.68 13.39 1.18
N THR A 38 21.90 14.43 1.42
CA THR A 38 22.25 15.53 2.31
C THR A 38 21.54 15.27 3.63
N GLY A 39 22.30 14.82 4.63
CA GLY A 39 21.80 14.53 5.97
C GLY A 39 21.36 13.08 6.22
N TYR A 40 21.21 12.77 7.50
CA TYR A 40 20.78 11.48 8.05
C TYR A 40 19.36 11.17 7.59
N ALA A 41 19.21 10.37 6.52
CA ALA A 41 17.92 9.89 6.06
C ALA A 41 17.70 8.46 6.60
N SER A 42 17.06 8.38 7.78
CA SER A 42 16.89 7.14 8.54
C SER A 42 15.88 6.14 7.96
N SER A 43 15.15 6.41 6.86
CA SER A 43 14.00 5.56 6.46
C SER A 43 13.77 5.37 4.95
N VAL A 44 13.58 4.12 4.51
CA VAL A 44 13.16 3.75 3.14
C VAL A 44 11.74 3.15 3.17
N SER A 45 10.86 3.53 2.25
CA SER A 45 9.51 2.94 2.10
C SER A 45 9.39 2.16 0.79
N MET A 46 9.07 0.89 0.89
CA MET A 46 8.91 0.00 -0.26
C MET A 46 7.44 -0.19 -0.56
N ASN A 47 7.01 0.33 -1.70
CA ASN A 47 5.61 0.32 -2.08
C ASN A 47 5.48 -0.49 -3.37
N THR A 48 4.36 -1.18 -3.56
CA THR A 48 4.04 -1.85 -4.83
C THR A 48 2.83 -1.18 -5.48
N ALA A 49 2.94 -0.84 -6.76
CA ALA A 49 1.80 -0.37 -7.55
C ALA A 49 1.53 -1.33 -8.71
N GLY A 50 0.36 -1.97 -8.71
CA GLY A 50 -0.12 -2.79 -9.83
C GLY A 50 -0.99 -1.95 -10.77
N HIS A 51 -0.55 -1.75 -12.01
CA HIS A 51 -1.22 -0.84 -12.95
C HIS A 51 -2.12 -1.53 -14.01
N THR A 52 -2.24 -2.86 -14.03
CA THR A 52 -3.21 -3.57 -14.90
C THR A 52 -3.83 -4.84 -14.27
N PRO A 53 -5.09 -5.20 -14.64
CA PRO A 53 -5.71 -6.46 -14.21
C PRO A 53 -5.00 -7.71 -14.73
N ALA A 54 -4.36 -7.63 -15.91
CA ALA A 54 -3.55 -8.72 -16.48
C ALA A 54 -2.19 -8.90 -15.77
N ALA A 55 -1.78 -7.92 -14.96
CA ALA A 55 -0.55 -7.94 -14.17
C ALA A 55 -0.71 -8.49 -12.76
N ALA A 56 -1.84 -9.15 -12.46
CA ALA A 56 -1.96 -9.98 -11.26
C ALA A 56 -0.94 -11.14 -11.32
N GLY A 57 0.31 -10.82 -10.97
CA GLY A 57 1.44 -11.75 -10.92
C GLY A 57 2.62 -11.48 -11.87
N LYS A 58 2.63 -10.45 -12.73
CA LYS A 58 3.70 -10.33 -13.76
C LYS A 58 4.40 -8.97 -13.93
N THR A 59 3.76 -7.85 -13.62
CA THR A 59 4.40 -6.51 -13.70
C THR A 59 3.97 -5.65 -12.53
N ALA A 60 4.28 -6.13 -11.32
CA ALA A 60 4.27 -5.29 -10.15
C ALA A 60 5.60 -4.53 -10.13
N THR A 61 5.60 -3.27 -10.50
CA THR A 61 6.77 -2.40 -10.33
C THR A 61 6.79 -1.96 -8.87
N SER A 62 7.94 -2.10 -8.22
CA SER A 62 8.15 -1.65 -6.86
C SER A 62 8.70 -0.22 -6.92
N PRO A 63 7.89 0.83 -6.74
CA PRO A 63 8.43 2.13 -6.37
C PRO A 63 9.17 1.99 -5.03
N SER A 64 10.50 2.01 -5.11
CA SER A 64 11.37 2.25 -3.97
C SER A 64 11.34 3.76 -3.69
N SER A 65 10.34 4.20 -2.92
CA SER A 65 10.29 5.59 -2.47
C SER A 65 11.15 5.76 -1.23
N SER A 66 12.23 6.56 -1.29
CA SER A 66 12.76 7.09 -0.02
C SER A 66 11.80 8.12 0.52
N THR A 67 11.61 8.10 1.81
CA THR A 67 11.16 9.30 2.48
C THR A 67 12.37 9.84 3.23
N SER A 68 12.97 10.93 2.72
CA SER A 68 13.67 11.84 3.62
C SER A 68 12.60 12.41 4.56
N PRO A 69 12.78 12.35 5.88
CA PRO A 69 11.67 12.39 6.82
C PRO A 69 10.97 13.75 6.86
N PRO A 70 9.66 13.82 6.59
CA PRO A 70 8.80 14.68 7.39
C PRO A 70 8.46 14.00 8.73
N VAL A 71 8.88 12.74 8.98
CA VAL A 71 8.33 11.92 10.09
C VAL A 71 9.20 11.91 11.36
N ARG A 72 10.53 12.09 11.28
CA ARG A 72 11.38 12.23 12.47
C ARG A 72 11.60 13.68 12.87
N ASP A 73 12.00 14.54 11.93
CA ASP A 73 12.36 15.94 12.24
C ASP A 73 11.42 16.97 11.61
N GLY A 74 10.42 16.54 10.83
CA GLY A 74 9.48 17.45 10.16
C GLY A 74 10.11 18.33 9.08
N THR A 75 11.37 18.11 8.74
CA THR A 75 12.14 18.92 7.78
C THR A 75 12.52 18.11 6.54
N GLY A 76 12.07 18.57 5.37
CA GLY A 76 12.40 17.97 4.06
C GLY A 76 11.21 17.27 3.39
N GLY A 77 11.28 17.18 2.06
CA GLY A 77 10.26 16.50 1.24
C GLY A 77 10.57 15.02 1.03
N ALA A 78 9.54 14.18 0.94
CA ALA A 78 9.66 12.80 0.48
C ALA A 78 10.06 12.77 -1.01
N ARG A 79 10.92 11.81 -1.42
CA ARG A 79 11.39 11.70 -2.82
C ARG A 79 11.49 10.25 -3.27
N LEU A 80 10.95 9.93 -4.45
CA LEU A 80 11.16 8.62 -5.06
C LEU A 80 12.68 8.39 -5.26
N LEU A 81 13.23 7.26 -4.79
CA LEU A 81 14.63 6.92 -5.07
C LEU A 81 14.74 6.22 -6.40
N ASP A 82 13.88 5.23 -6.59
CA ASP A 82 13.94 4.38 -7.76
C ASP A 82 12.60 3.67 -7.99
N LEU A 83 12.44 3.16 -9.20
CA LEU A 83 11.30 2.40 -9.64
C LEU A 83 11.81 1.09 -10.25
N VAL A 84 11.87 0.05 -9.41
CA VAL A 84 12.47 -1.23 -9.77
C VAL A 84 11.40 -2.18 -10.32
N PRO A 85 11.58 -2.76 -11.52
CA PRO A 85 10.67 -3.78 -12.04
C PRO A 85 10.65 -5.03 -11.14
N GLY A 86 9.44 -5.52 -10.86
CA GLY A 86 9.24 -6.76 -10.12
C GLY A 86 8.95 -6.57 -8.64
N ARG A 87 8.14 -7.50 -8.10
CA ARG A 87 7.80 -7.62 -6.68
C ARG A 87 8.38 -8.92 -6.15
N SER A 88 9.68 -8.95 -5.88
CA SER A 88 10.36 -10.14 -5.39
C SER A 88 11.49 -9.76 -4.43
N ALA A 89 11.85 -10.70 -3.55
CA ALA A 89 13.03 -10.58 -2.70
C ALA A 89 14.28 -10.32 -3.57
N ALA A 90 14.43 -11.07 -4.67
CA ALA A 90 15.57 -10.94 -5.58
C ALA A 90 15.70 -9.54 -6.19
N ALA A 91 14.60 -8.94 -6.66
CA ALA A 91 14.62 -7.59 -7.23
C ALA A 91 15.10 -6.56 -6.20
N LEU A 92 14.63 -6.66 -4.96
CA LEU A 92 15.05 -5.77 -3.89
C LEU A 92 16.51 -6.03 -3.46
N THR A 93 16.91 -7.29 -3.32
CA THR A 93 18.28 -7.67 -2.98
C THR A 93 19.27 -7.12 -3.99
N THR A 94 19.00 -7.33 -5.29
CA THR A 94 19.86 -6.81 -6.37
C THR A 94 19.95 -5.29 -6.31
N TRP A 95 18.81 -4.60 -6.21
CA TRP A 95 18.80 -3.14 -6.15
C TRP A 95 19.57 -2.59 -4.95
N LEU A 96 19.42 -3.19 -3.76
CA LEU A 96 20.17 -2.80 -2.57
C LEU A 96 21.67 -3.08 -2.72
N ALA A 97 22.04 -4.21 -3.33
CA ALA A 97 23.44 -4.58 -3.57
C ALA A 97 24.15 -3.64 -4.55
N GLU A 98 23.42 -3.05 -5.50
CA GLU A 98 23.93 -2.05 -6.45
C GLU A 98 24.17 -0.67 -5.80
N GLN A 99 23.61 -0.42 -4.61
CA GLN A 99 23.85 0.84 -3.89
C GLN A 99 25.24 0.87 -3.25
N ARG A 100 25.83 2.08 -3.18
CA ARG A 100 27.10 2.31 -2.46
C ARG A 100 26.99 1.86 -0.99
N ALA A 101 28.06 1.30 -0.42
CA ALA A 101 28.10 0.90 0.99
C ALA A 101 27.69 2.05 1.92
N ALA A 102 28.26 3.24 1.70
CA ALA A 102 27.94 4.43 2.48
C ALA A 102 26.47 4.90 2.39
N PHE A 103 25.66 4.38 1.45
CA PHE A 103 24.20 4.59 1.43
C PHE A 103 23.55 3.61 2.40
N ARG A 104 23.90 2.33 2.25
CA ARG A 104 23.34 1.23 3.05
C ARG A 104 23.62 1.43 4.54
N ASP A 105 24.84 1.84 4.88
CA ASP A 105 25.29 2.07 6.26
C ASP A 105 24.56 3.25 6.93
N GLN A 106 23.90 4.11 6.16
CA GLN A 106 23.16 5.27 6.67
C GLN A 106 21.66 4.99 6.81
N VAL A 107 21.18 3.81 6.41
CA VAL A 107 19.77 3.42 6.56
C VAL A 107 19.55 2.84 7.95
N GLU A 108 18.75 3.52 8.77
CA GLU A 108 18.45 3.08 10.14
C GLU A 108 17.12 2.32 10.27
N VAL A 109 16.19 2.56 9.35
CA VAL A 109 14.81 2.03 9.36
C VAL A 109 14.41 1.66 7.94
N VAL A 110 13.74 0.52 7.78
CA VAL A 110 13.14 0.13 6.50
C VAL A 110 11.66 -0.12 6.74
N ALA A 111 10.82 0.79 6.24
CA ALA A 111 9.38 0.59 6.18
C ALA A 111 9.04 -0.25 4.94
N MET A 112 8.43 -1.40 5.17
CA MET A 112 8.09 -2.34 4.11
C MET A 112 6.63 -2.76 4.19
N ASP A 113 6.11 -3.22 3.06
CA ASP A 113 4.88 -4.00 3.07
C ASP A 113 5.10 -5.32 3.86
N GLY A 114 4.01 -5.99 4.25
CA GLY A 114 4.11 -7.23 5.02
C GLY A 114 4.68 -8.44 4.25
N PHE A 115 5.32 -8.24 3.10
CA PHE A 115 5.89 -9.31 2.29
C PHE A 115 7.17 -9.86 2.93
N ALA A 116 7.16 -11.13 3.30
CA ALA A 116 8.28 -11.79 3.95
C ALA A 116 9.59 -11.72 3.14
N GLY A 117 9.50 -11.76 1.80
CA GLY A 117 10.67 -11.67 0.93
C GLY A 117 11.44 -10.36 1.07
N TYR A 118 10.75 -9.23 1.30
CA TYR A 118 11.43 -7.96 1.52
C TYR A 118 12.08 -7.87 2.89
N LYS A 119 11.48 -8.48 3.91
CA LYS A 119 12.10 -8.57 5.23
C LYS A 119 13.44 -9.29 5.17
N THR A 120 13.51 -10.42 4.46
CA THR A 120 14.76 -11.16 4.27
C THR A 120 15.78 -10.32 3.51
N ALA A 121 15.40 -9.74 2.36
CA ALA A 121 16.31 -8.92 1.56
C ALA A 121 16.84 -7.70 2.32
N ALA A 122 16.00 -7.05 3.14
CA ALA A 122 16.41 -5.94 3.99
C ALA A 122 17.35 -6.40 5.10
N ALA A 123 17.07 -7.52 5.79
CA ALA A 123 17.95 -8.05 6.82
C ALA A 123 19.34 -8.43 6.27
N ASP A 124 19.39 -8.98 5.04
CA ASP A 124 20.64 -9.39 4.40
C ASP A 124 21.49 -8.19 3.93
N GLN A 125 20.85 -7.17 3.34
CA GLN A 125 21.54 -6.04 2.71
C GLN A 125 21.70 -4.82 3.61
N LEU A 126 20.91 -4.71 4.68
CA LEU A 126 20.86 -3.60 5.62
C LEU A 126 20.79 -4.14 7.07
N PRO A 127 21.82 -4.87 7.54
CA PRO A 127 21.77 -5.59 8.82
C PRO A 127 21.58 -4.66 10.04
N GLU A 128 22.05 -3.41 9.95
CA GLU A 128 21.93 -2.41 11.03
C GLU A 128 20.58 -1.67 10.98
N ALA A 129 19.79 -1.84 9.92
CA ALA A 129 18.51 -1.16 9.78
C ALA A 129 17.39 -1.92 10.51
N THR A 130 16.50 -1.18 11.17
CA THR A 130 15.31 -1.74 11.82
C THR A 130 14.17 -1.92 10.81
N PRO A 131 13.73 -3.15 10.49
CA PRO A 131 12.57 -3.37 9.64
C PRO A 131 11.28 -3.06 10.40
N VAL A 132 10.42 -2.23 9.81
CA VAL A 132 9.10 -1.85 10.35
C VAL A 132 8.01 -2.03 9.29
N MET A 133 6.79 -2.27 9.73
CA MET A 133 5.66 -2.32 8.80
C MET A 133 5.18 -0.89 8.49
N ASP A 134 5.03 -0.57 7.20
CA ASP A 134 4.51 0.72 6.77
C ASP A 134 3.07 0.94 7.29
N PRO A 135 2.78 2.04 8.01
CA PRO A 135 1.44 2.39 8.46
C PRO A 135 0.37 2.40 7.35
N PHE A 136 0.71 2.75 6.11
CA PHE A 136 -0.22 2.69 4.99
C PHE A 136 -0.68 1.25 4.73
N HIS A 137 0.27 0.30 4.69
CA HIS A 137 -0.02 -1.12 4.53
C HIS A 137 -0.77 -1.71 5.73
N VAL A 138 -0.45 -1.28 6.96
CA VAL A 138 -1.21 -1.67 8.17
C VAL A 138 -2.67 -1.22 8.08
N VAL A 139 -2.92 0.03 7.73
CA VAL A 139 -4.28 0.59 7.60
C VAL A 139 -5.03 -0.06 6.44
N ALA A 140 -4.36 -0.32 5.32
CA ALA A 140 -4.94 -1.03 4.19
C ALA A 140 -5.37 -2.46 4.59
N LEU A 141 -4.51 -3.21 5.30
CA LEU A 141 -4.81 -4.55 5.79
C LEU A 141 -6.00 -4.54 6.76
N ALA A 142 -6.02 -3.60 7.71
CA ALA A 142 -7.15 -3.42 8.62
C ALA A 142 -8.45 -3.14 7.85
N GLY A 143 -8.39 -2.32 6.80
CA GLY A 143 -9.52 -2.06 5.91
C GLY A 143 -10.04 -3.31 5.19
N VAL A 144 -9.16 -4.18 4.70
CA VAL A 144 -9.56 -5.46 4.08
C VAL A 144 -10.25 -6.37 5.09
N LYS A 145 -9.66 -6.55 6.28
CA LYS A 145 -10.25 -7.39 7.33
C LYS A 145 -11.59 -6.83 7.81
N LEU A 146 -11.72 -5.52 7.95
CA LEU A 146 -12.98 -4.85 8.25
C LEU A 146 -14.05 -5.14 7.19
N ASP A 147 -13.69 -5.10 5.90
CA ASP A 147 -14.61 -5.43 4.81
C ASP A 147 -15.03 -6.90 4.79
N LEU A 148 -14.14 -7.83 5.18
CA LEU A 148 -14.47 -9.25 5.35
C LEU A 148 -15.44 -9.47 6.51
N CYS A 149 -15.14 -8.91 7.69
CA CYS A 149 -16.03 -8.99 8.85
C CYS A 149 -17.42 -8.42 8.52
N ARG A 150 -17.46 -7.25 7.88
CA ARG A 150 -18.71 -6.62 7.44
C ARG A 150 -19.49 -7.51 6.46
N GLN A 151 -18.82 -8.15 5.50
CA GLN A 151 -19.46 -9.06 4.55
C GLN A 151 -19.99 -10.33 5.22
N CYS A 152 -19.23 -10.89 6.15
CA CYS A 152 -19.64 -12.05 6.93
C CYS A 152 -20.91 -11.76 7.75
N ILE A 153 -20.91 -10.67 8.52
CA ILE A 153 -22.07 -10.28 9.33
C ILE A 153 -23.28 -10.01 8.43
N GLN A 154 -23.10 -9.29 7.33
CA GLN A 154 -24.16 -9.04 6.34
C GLN A 154 -24.76 -10.35 5.78
N GLN A 155 -23.91 -11.33 5.46
CA GLN A 155 -24.36 -12.64 4.97
C GLN A 155 -25.15 -13.39 6.05
N GLN A 156 -24.69 -13.35 7.31
CA GLN A 156 -25.37 -13.99 8.44
C GLN A 156 -26.71 -13.32 8.77
N THR A 157 -26.80 -11.99 8.69
CA THR A 157 -28.01 -11.24 9.06
C THR A 157 -29.04 -11.16 7.94
N CYS A 158 -28.60 -11.10 6.68
CA CYS A 158 -29.49 -10.88 5.53
C CYS A 158 -29.56 -12.06 4.58
N GLY A 159 -28.77 -13.12 4.78
CA GLY A 159 -28.74 -14.30 3.90
C GLY A 159 -28.09 -14.07 2.53
N HIS A 160 -27.55 -12.88 2.27
CA HIS A 160 -26.96 -12.53 0.98
C HIS A 160 -25.81 -11.51 1.10
N ARG A 161 -25.01 -11.41 0.03
CA ARG A 161 -23.95 -10.40 -0.05
C ARG A 161 -24.56 -9.00 -0.04
N GLY A 162 -23.86 -8.05 0.57
CA GLY A 162 -24.35 -6.67 0.71
C GLY A 162 -24.53 -5.95 -0.62
N ARG A 163 -25.67 -5.25 -0.77
CA ARG A 163 -26.11 -4.46 -1.91
C ARG A 163 -26.71 -3.12 -1.45
N THR A 164 -27.00 -2.24 -2.41
CA THR A 164 -27.67 -0.96 -2.14
C THR A 164 -28.99 -1.19 -1.39
N GLY A 165 -29.20 -0.43 -0.31
CA GLY A 165 -30.34 -0.60 0.60
C GLY A 165 -29.95 -1.28 1.91
N ASP A 166 -28.94 -2.15 1.91
CA ASP A 166 -28.58 -2.88 3.12
C ASP A 166 -27.88 -1.98 4.15
N PRO A 167 -28.21 -2.11 5.44
CA PRO A 167 -27.63 -1.27 6.50
C PRO A 167 -26.09 -1.32 6.54
N LEU A 168 -25.48 -2.51 6.56
CA LEU A 168 -24.01 -2.67 6.63
C LEU A 168 -23.33 -2.28 5.31
N TYR A 169 -23.94 -2.54 4.16
CA TYR A 169 -23.42 -2.05 2.87
C TYR A 169 -23.43 -0.51 2.80
N GLY A 170 -24.46 0.11 3.38
CA GLY A 170 -24.66 1.56 3.42
C GLY A 170 -23.72 2.32 4.34
N VAL A 171 -23.03 1.66 5.27
CA VAL A 171 -22.03 2.27 6.17
C VAL A 171 -20.58 1.93 5.80
N ARG A 172 -20.32 1.17 4.73
CA ARG A 172 -18.96 0.69 4.37
C ARG A 172 -17.88 1.78 4.32
N ARG A 173 -18.21 2.99 3.86
CA ARG A 173 -17.28 4.14 3.82
C ARG A 173 -17.13 4.81 5.19
N ILE A 174 -18.20 4.83 5.98
CA ILE A 174 -18.21 5.41 7.33
C ILE A 174 -17.29 4.58 8.24
N LEU A 175 -17.34 3.25 8.12
CA LEU A 175 -16.47 2.32 8.85
C LEU A 175 -14.97 2.54 8.61
N ARG A 176 -14.58 3.10 7.47
CA ARG A 176 -13.18 3.40 7.13
C ARG A 176 -12.75 4.83 7.48
N THR A 177 -13.65 5.62 8.07
CA THR A 177 -13.40 7.03 8.41
C THR A 177 -13.21 7.15 9.92
N ARG A 178 -12.19 7.89 10.36
CA ARG A 178 -11.94 8.14 11.79
C ARG A 178 -13.16 8.83 12.43
N LEU A 179 -13.54 8.39 13.63
CA LEU A 179 -14.72 8.88 14.35
C LEU A 179 -14.78 10.43 14.50
N PRO A 180 -13.66 11.15 14.76
CA PRO A 180 -13.67 12.62 14.82
C PRO A 180 -14.02 13.30 13.49
N LEU A 181 -13.77 12.65 12.34
CA LEU A 181 -14.06 13.18 11.00
C LEU A 181 -15.51 12.92 10.55
N LEU A 182 -16.30 12.22 11.37
CA LEU A 182 -17.70 11.93 11.08
C LEU A 182 -18.60 13.08 11.55
N ASN A 183 -19.44 13.58 10.66
CA ASN A 183 -20.54 14.45 11.04
C ASN A 183 -21.62 13.68 11.84
N ALA A 184 -22.50 14.42 12.51
CA ALA A 184 -23.55 13.84 13.37
C ALA A 184 -24.42 12.80 12.63
N ARG A 185 -24.79 13.08 11.37
CA ARG A 185 -25.57 12.14 10.53
C ARG A 185 -24.86 10.82 10.32
N ARG A 186 -23.56 10.83 10.02
CA ARG A 186 -22.75 9.62 9.83
C ARG A 186 -22.55 8.86 11.15
N LYS A 187 -22.38 9.56 12.27
CA LYS A 187 -22.32 8.96 13.61
C LYS A 187 -23.63 8.24 13.97
N ALA A 188 -24.78 8.89 13.74
CA ALA A 188 -26.09 8.28 13.96
C ALA A 188 -26.30 7.02 13.10
N LYS A 189 -25.92 7.09 11.81
CA LYS A 189 -26.00 5.93 10.90
C LYS A 189 -25.11 4.76 11.34
N LEU A 190 -23.95 5.05 11.92
CA LEU A 190 -23.07 4.03 12.51
C LEU A 190 -23.69 3.42 13.78
N GLY A 191 -24.27 4.23 14.66
CA GLY A 191 -24.97 3.75 15.85
C GLY A 191 -26.14 2.82 15.52
N ALA A 192 -26.88 3.11 14.46
CA ALA A 192 -28.03 2.29 14.02
C ALA A 192 -27.67 0.85 13.59
N VAL A 193 -26.41 0.58 13.21
CA VAL A 193 -25.96 -0.76 12.79
C VAL A 193 -25.17 -1.51 13.87
N SER A 194 -24.84 -0.84 14.99
CA SER A 194 -24.12 -1.45 16.11
C SER A 194 -24.78 -2.70 16.72
N PRO A 195 -26.13 -2.83 16.75
CA PRO A 195 -26.78 -4.06 17.23
C PRO A 195 -26.55 -5.27 16.32
N MET A 196 -26.36 -5.04 15.01
CA MET A 196 -26.14 -6.10 14.02
C MET A 196 -24.75 -6.72 14.12
N THR A 197 -23.81 -6.04 14.78
CA THR A 197 -22.42 -6.49 14.94
C THR A 197 -22.17 -7.31 16.22
N THR A 198 -23.22 -7.63 16.98
CA THR A 198 -23.12 -8.42 18.24
C THR A 198 -22.87 -9.91 18.00
N THR A 199 -22.99 -10.38 16.75
CA THR A 199 -22.65 -11.75 16.36
C THR A 199 -21.14 -11.97 16.49
N SER A 200 -20.73 -13.01 17.23
CA SER A 200 -19.32 -13.25 17.57
C SER A 200 -18.42 -13.29 16.32
N PRO A 201 -17.33 -12.49 16.26
CA PRO A 201 -16.40 -12.47 15.12
C PRO A 201 -15.67 -13.81 14.92
N SER A 202 -15.69 -14.72 15.90
CA SER A 202 -15.15 -16.08 15.78
C SER A 202 -15.74 -16.86 14.60
N ASN A 203 -17.01 -16.61 14.25
CA ASN A 203 -17.68 -17.30 13.14
C ASN A 203 -17.30 -16.72 11.76
N CYS A 204 -16.51 -15.63 11.73
CA CYS A 204 -16.08 -14.94 10.51
C CYS A 204 -14.58 -15.11 10.22
N ALA A 205 -13.84 -15.82 11.08
CA ALA A 205 -12.38 -15.98 11.00
C ALA A 205 -11.91 -17.07 9.99
N GLY A 206 -12.82 -17.75 9.29
CA GLY A 206 -12.52 -18.94 8.49
C GLY A 206 -11.93 -18.72 7.09
N ALA A 207 -11.62 -17.50 6.66
CA ALA A 207 -11.16 -17.24 5.28
C ALA A 207 -9.70 -16.75 5.21
N SER A 208 -8.81 -17.72 4.97
CA SER A 208 -7.47 -17.62 4.38
C SER A 208 -6.42 -16.77 5.09
N THR A 209 -5.55 -17.46 5.84
CA THR A 209 -4.12 -17.15 5.98
C THR A 209 -3.34 -18.02 4.99
N ASN A 210 -3.32 -17.63 3.72
CA ASN A 210 -2.22 -18.01 2.84
C ASN A 210 -1.52 -16.70 2.45
N ALA A 211 -0.38 -16.52 3.13
CA ALA A 211 0.63 -15.51 2.84
C ALA A 211 1.35 -15.84 1.53
#